data_AF-Q8AAI7-F1
#
_entry.id   AF-Q8AAI7-F1
#
_cell.length_a   1.000
_cell.length_b   1.000
_cell.length_c   1.000
_cell.angle_alpha   90.00
_cell.angle_beta   90.00
_cell.angle_gamma   90.00
#
_symmetry.space_group_name_H-M   'P 1'
#
loop_
_entity.id
_entity.type
_entity.pdbx_description
1 polymer ?
#
loop_
_entity_poly.entity_id
_entity_poly.type
_entity_poly.pdbx_seq_one_letter_code
_entity_poly.pdbx_strand_id
1 'polypeptide(L)'
;MRLQDIDVTGFETLLLDRDGVVNRLRPDDYVKKWEEFEFLPGVLEILKAWNTHFKYIFIVTNQRGVGKEIMSEEDLKHIHERMISEVKNYGGRIDRIYYCTALTDSDINRKPGIGMFLQILRDYPDIDKAKCLMIGDSDSDIKFAKNCGIVGIKVI
;
A
#
# COMPACT_ATOMS: atom_id res chain seq x y z
N MET A 1 -12.93 -10.44 2.35
CA MET A 1 -13.83 -9.32 2.67
C MET A 1 -13.68 -8.28 1.57
N ARG A 2 -14.74 -7.60 1.12
CA ARG A 2 -14.56 -6.54 0.11
C ARG A 2 -14.08 -5.27 0.79
N LEU A 3 -13.30 -4.44 0.08
CA LEU A 3 -12.73 -3.20 0.61
C LEU A 3 -13.81 -2.27 1.20
N GLN A 4 -14.97 -2.17 0.54
CA GLN A 4 -16.11 -1.35 0.96
C GLN A 4 -16.84 -1.83 2.23
N ASP A 5 -16.63 -3.08 2.65
CA ASP A 5 -17.31 -3.67 3.82
C ASP A 5 -16.49 -3.51 5.11
N ILE A 6 -15.32 -2.87 5.03
CA ILE A 6 -14.38 -2.71 6.15
C ILE A 6 -14.83 -1.56 7.03
N ASP A 7 -15.12 -1.85 8.31
CA ASP A 7 -15.28 -0.82 9.33
C ASP A 7 -13.92 -0.22 9.69
N VAL A 8 -13.76 1.06 9.34
CA VAL A 8 -12.52 1.82 9.59
C VAL A 8 -12.59 2.72 10.82
N THR A 9 -13.74 2.77 11.52
CA THR A 9 -14.06 3.81 12.51
C THR A 9 -13.03 3.92 13.65
N GLY A 10 -12.44 2.79 14.06
CA GLY A 10 -11.45 2.74 15.15
C GLY A 10 -10.00 3.08 14.75
N PHE A 11 -9.74 3.38 13.49
CA PHE A 11 -8.38 3.57 12.95
C PHE A 11 -8.13 5.00 12.50
N GLU A 12 -6.90 5.48 12.72
CA GLU A 12 -6.45 6.83 12.35
C GLU A 12 -5.39 6.81 11.26
N THR A 13 -4.68 5.70 11.09
CA THR A 13 -3.64 5.51 10.06
C THR A 13 -3.94 4.27 9.23
N LEU A 14 -4.02 4.45 7.91
CA LEU A 14 -4.27 3.39 6.94
C LEU A 14 -3.00 3.06 6.16
N LEU A 15 -2.69 1.77 6.07
CA LEU A 15 -1.68 1.20 5.18
C LEU A 15 -2.39 0.30 4.16
N LEU A 16 -2.08 0.48 2.89
CA LEU A 16 -2.64 -0.29 1.78
C LEU A 16 -1.51 -1.03 1.07
N ASP A 17 -1.73 -2.28 0.66
CA ASP A 17 -0.94 -2.80 -0.44
C ASP A 17 -1.33 -2.12 -1.76
N ARG A 18 -0.48 -2.23 -2.78
CA ARG A 18 -0.72 -1.67 -4.10
C ARG A 18 -1.42 -2.68 -5.01
N ASP A 19 -0.70 -3.72 -5.40
CA ASP A 19 -1.19 -4.74 -6.33
C ASP A 19 -2.19 -5.67 -5.61
N GLY A 20 -3.38 -5.84 -6.17
CA GLY A 20 -4.47 -6.62 -5.57
C GLY A 20 -5.37 -5.84 -4.59
N VAL A 21 -5.01 -4.61 -4.22
CA VAL A 21 -5.80 -3.76 -3.32
C VAL A 21 -6.14 -2.42 -3.94
N VAL A 22 -5.15 -1.69 -4.46
CA VAL A 22 -5.35 -0.42 -5.17
C VAL A 22 -5.51 -0.66 -6.67
N ASN A 23 -4.59 -1.44 -7.25
CA ASN A 23 -4.64 -1.81 -8.67
C ASN A 23 -4.84 -3.30 -8.86
N ARG A 24 -5.30 -3.68 -10.06
CA ARG A 24 -5.44 -5.07 -10.47
C ARG A 24 -4.09 -5.77 -10.34
N LEU A 25 -4.07 -6.89 -9.61
CA LEU A 25 -2.92 -7.77 -9.53
C LEU A 25 -2.63 -8.36 -10.92
N ARG A 26 -1.34 -8.43 -11.29
CA ARG A 26 -0.87 -9.10 -12.50
C ARG A 26 -0.12 -10.37 -12.10
N PRO A 27 -0.75 -11.56 -12.13
CA PRO A 27 -0.07 -12.80 -11.76
C PRO A 27 1.18 -13.01 -12.61
N ASP A 28 2.29 -13.36 -11.94
CA ASP A 28 3.60 -13.62 -12.56
C ASP A 28 4.18 -12.46 -13.41
N ASP A 29 3.64 -11.25 -13.28
CA ASP A 29 4.08 -10.06 -14.00
C ASP A 29 4.09 -8.82 -13.08
N TYR A 30 4.55 -7.69 -13.60
CA TYR A 30 4.62 -6.41 -12.91
C TYR A 30 3.90 -5.33 -13.74
N VAL A 31 3.38 -4.31 -13.07
CA VAL A 31 2.97 -3.06 -13.74
C VAL A 31 4.26 -2.28 -14.03
N LYS A 32 4.68 -2.25 -15.29
CA LYS A 32 5.96 -1.67 -15.74
C LYS A 32 5.81 -0.24 -16.23
N LYS A 33 4.60 0.14 -16.64
CA LYS A 33 4.26 1.48 -17.12
C LYS A 33 2.86 1.89 -16.68
N TRP A 34 2.58 3.19 -16.71
CA TRP A 34 1.32 3.74 -16.23
C TRP A 34 0.10 3.17 -16.96
N GLU A 35 0.22 2.89 -18.26
CA GLU A 35 -0.87 2.34 -19.07
C GLU A 35 -1.27 0.91 -18.67
N GLU A 36 -0.43 0.21 -17.92
CA GLU A 36 -0.72 -1.11 -17.36
C GLU A 36 -1.37 -1.03 -15.98
N PHE A 37 -1.43 0.17 -15.39
CA PHE A 37 -2.00 0.40 -14.06
C PHE A 37 -3.52 0.56 -14.17
N GLU A 38 -4.26 -0.44 -13.70
CA GLU A 38 -5.72 -0.42 -13.67
C GLU A 38 -6.19 -0.40 -12.21
N PHE A 39 -6.85 0.68 -11.78
CA PHE A 39 -7.48 0.73 -10.45
C PHE A 39 -8.53 -0.37 -10.30
N LEU A 40 -8.59 -1.01 -9.14
CA LEU A 40 -9.68 -1.93 -8.85
C LEU A 40 -11.01 -1.17 -8.73
N PRO A 41 -12.15 -1.79 -9.10
CA PRO A 41 -13.46 -1.14 -9.03
C PRO A 41 -13.78 -0.62 -7.63
N GLY A 42 -14.23 0.64 -7.53
CA GLY A 42 -14.64 1.25 -6.27
C GLY A 42 -13.51 1.81 -5.42
N VAL A 43 -12.24 1.54 -5.73
CA VAL A 43 -11.10 1.97 -4.90
C VAL A 43 -11.02 3.50 -4.81
N LEU A 44 -11.22 4.21 -5.92
CA LEU A 44 -11.13 5.67 -5.93
C LEU A 44 -12.26 6.31 -5.09
N GLU A 45 -13.47 5.76 -5.16
CA GLU A 45 -14.61 6.16 -4.34
C GLU A 45 -14.34 5.93 -2.86
N ILE A 46 -13.76 4.78 -2.52
CA ILE A 46 -13.42 4.42 -1.14
C ILE A 46 -12.32 5.34 -0.60
N LEU A 47 -11.24 5.57 -1.36
CA LEU A 47 -10.17 6.48 -0.96
C LEU A 47 -10.66 7.93 -0.80
N LYS A 48 -11.62 8.35 -1.63
CA LYS A 48 -12.31 9.63 -1.46
C LYS A 48 -13.13 9.67 -0.16
N ALA A 49 -13.93 8.63 0.09
CA ALA A 49 -14.76 8.54 1.29
C ALA A 49 -13.93 8.51 2.59
N TRP A 50 -12.78 7.86 2.55
CA TRP A 50 -11.88 7.71 3.69
C TRP A 50 -10.89 8.87 3.87
N ASN A 51 -10.80 9.79 2.90
CA ASN A 51 -9.87 10.91 2.90
C ASN A 51 -9.97 11.79 4.16
N THR A 52 -11.19 12.05 4.64
CA THR A 52 -11.43 12.87 5.84
C THR A 52 -11.42 12.08 7.14
N HIS A 53 -11.45 10.74 7.06
CA HIS A 53 -11.45 9.86 8.22
C HIS A 53 -10.03 9.62 8.74
N PHE A 54 -9.11 9.25 7.85
CA PHE A 54 -7.75 8.93 8.25
C PHE A 54 -6.87 10.17 8.35
N LYS A 55 -6.12 10.23 9.45
CA LYS A 55 -5.04 11.20 9.63
C LYS A 55 -3.91 10.97 8.63
N TYR A 56 -3.57 9.69 8.38
CA TYR A 56 -2.57 9.30 7.39
C TYR A 56 -3.03 8.12 6.53
N ILE A 57 -2.76 8.18 5.24
CA ILE A 57 -2.98 7.09 4.27
C ILE A 57 -1.67 6.79 3.55
N PHE A 58 -1.13 5.60 3.73
CA PHE A 58 0.11 5.15 3.10
C PHE A 58 -0.13 3.94 2.20
N ILE A 59 0.72 3.82 1.18
CA ILE A 59 0.91 2.54 0.48
C ILE A 59 2.21 1.90 0.96
N VAL A 60 2.16 0.60 1.24
CA VAL A 60 3.32 -0.24 1.60
C VAL A 60 3.38 -1.43 0.66
N THR A 61 4.37 -1.47 -0.24
CA THR A 61 4.32 -2.42 -1.37
C THR A 61 5.66 -3.09 -1.71
N ASN A 62 5.61 -4.36 -2.10
CA ASN A 62 6.78 -5.12 -2.57
C ASN A 62 6.87 -5.01 -4.10
N GLN A 63 7.90 -4.34 -4.63
CA GLN A 63 8.08 -4.04 -6.05
C GLN A 63 9.35 -4.69 -6.60
N ARG A 64 9.38 -6.03 -6.61
CA ARG A 64 10.55 -6.82 -7.05
C ARG A 64 10.90 -6.63 -8.54
N GLY A 65 9.98 -6.12 -9.35
CA GLY A 65 10.21 -5.85 -10.78
C GLY A 65 11.43 -4.97 -11.02
N VAL A 66 11.67 -4.00 -10.12
CA VAL A 66 12.86 -3.15 -10.15
C VAL A 66 14.13 -3.94 -9.83
N GLY A 67 14.14 -4.71 -8.73
CA GLY A 67 15.31 -5.53 -8.36
C GLY A 67 15.62 -6.64 -9.37
N LYS A 68 14.62 -7.06 -10.17
CA LYS A 68 14.78 -8.00 -11.29
C LYS A 68 15.17 -7.34 -12.61
N GLU A 69 15.36 -6.02 -12.62
CA GLU A 69 15.69 -5.23 -13.82
C GLU A 69 14.62 -5.32 -14.93
N ILE A 70 13.37 -5.65 -14.58
CA ILE A 70 12.23 -5.70 -15.51
C ILE A 70 11.70 -4.27 -15.81
N MET A 71 11.95 -3.35 -14.88
CA MET A 71 11.65 -1.93 -14.98
C MET A 71 12.66 -1.13 -14.14
N SER A 72 12.83 0.15 -14.45
CA SER A 72 13.69 1.04 -13.66
C SER A 72 12.99 1.53 -12.39
N GLU A 73 13.77 2.08 -11.46
CA GLU A 73 13.18 2.75 -10.30
C GLU A 73 12.49 4.06 -10.71
N GLU A 74 12.96 4.72 -11.77
CA GLU A 74 12.31 5.87 -12.39
C GLU A 74 10.91 5.51 -12.93
N ASP A 75 10.76 4.36 -13.60
CA ASP A 75 9.46 3.87 -14.08
C ASP A 75 8.50 3.64 -12.89
N LEU A 76 9.01 3.07 -11.79
CA LEU A 76 8.22 2.84 -10.59
C LEU A 76 7.75 4.15 -9.96
N LYS A 77 8.66 5.12 -9.83
CA LYS A 77 8.34 6.47 -9.33
C LYS A 77 7.31 7.16 -10.21
N HIS A 78 7.44 7.06 -11.52
CA HIS A 78 6.47 7.63 -12.45
C HIS A 78 5.07 7.03 -12.25
N ILE A 79 4.95 5.70 -12.13
CA ILE A 79 3.67 5.04 -11.83
C ILE A 79 3.09 5.53 -10.49
N HIS A 80 3.94 5.67 -9.47
CA HIS A 80 3.54 6.13 -8.14
C HIS A 80 3.02 7.58 -8.16
N GLU A 81 3.70 8.47 -8.87
CA GLU A 81 3.29 9.87 -9.04
C GLU A 81 1.95 9.98 -9.77
N ARG A 82 1.78 9.22 -10.86
CA ARG A 82 0.53 9.16 -11.62
C ARG A 82 -0.61 8.60 -10.77
N MET A 83 -0.37 7.54 -10.00
CA MET A 83 -1.35 6.97 -9.08
C MET A 83 -1.81 7.99 -8.03
N ILE A 84 -0.87 8.70 -7.37
CA ILE A 84 -1.20 9.75 -6.40
C ILE A 84 -2.02 10.86 -7.07
N SER A 85 -1.62 11.27 -8.28
CA SER A 85 -2.33 12.31 -9.04
C SER A 85 -3.76 11.91 -9.35
N GLU A 86 -4.02 10.69 -9.83
CA GLU A 86 -5.38 10.23 -10.13
C GLU A 86 -6.24 10.13 -8.87
N VAL A 87 -5.69 9.59 -7.78
CA VAL A 87 -6.39 9.52 -6.48
C VAL A 87 -6.76 10.93 -6.00
N LYS A 88 -5.85 11.89 -6.10
CA LYS A 88 -6.09 13.29 -5.73
C LYS A 88 -7.14 13.96 -6.62
N ASN A 89 -7.09 13.72 -7.93
CA ASN A 89 -8.07 14.25 -8.88
C ASN A 89 -9.48 13.73 -8.60
N TYR A 90 -9.60 12.50 -8.08
CA TYR A 90 -10.88 11.93 -7.64
C TYR A 90 -11.36 12.42 -6.26
N GLY A 91 -10.54 13.20 -5.55
CA GLY A 91 -10.83 13.74 -4.22
C GLY A 91 -10.34 12.86 -3.06
N GLY A 92 -9.55 11.83 -3.32
CA GLY A 92 -8.85 11.03 -2.32
C GLY A 92 -7.47 11.60 -1.96
N ARG A 93 -6.73 10.87 -1.13
CA ARG A 93 -5.35 11.21 -0.74
C ARG A 93 -4.53 9.95 -0.48
N ILE A 94 -3.25 10.00 -0.84
CA ILE A 94 -2.19 9.11 -0.37
C ILE A 94 -1.06 10.02 0.08
N ASP A 95 -0.70 9.94 1.35
CA ASP A 95 0.29 10.82 1.98
C ASP A 95 1.72 10.42 1.60
N ARG A 96 1.98 9.11 1.51
CA ARG A 96 3.28 8.59 1.10
C ARG A 96 3.21 7.14 0.64
N ILE A 97 4.16 6.77 -0.22
CA ILE A 97 4.35 5.39 -0.66
C ILE A 97 5.71 4.92 -0.15
N TYR A 98 5.71 3.79 0.54
CA TYR A 98 6.89 3.06 0.94
C TYR A 98 6.93 1.78 0.12
N TYR A 99 8.06 1.52 -0.53
CA TYR A 99 8.22 0.34 -1.36
C TYR A 99 9.54 -0.37 -1.12
N CYS A 100 9.55 -1.67 -1.35
CA CYS A 100 10.75 -2.50 -1.29
C CYS A 100 11.04 -3.12 -2.66
N THR A 101 12.25 -2.91 -3.18
CA THR A 101 12.72 -3.49 -4.45
C THR A 101 13.61 -4.72 -4.25
N ALA A 102 13.95 -5.07 -3.01
CA ALA A 102 14.84 -6.17 -2.69
C ALA A 102 14.28 -7.53 -3.15
N LEU A 103 15.18 -8.38 -3.63
CA LEU A 103 14.84 -9.73 -4.08
C LEU A 103 14.82 -10.74 -2.94
N THR A 104 15.62 -10.50 -1.90
CA THR A 104 15.81 -11.42 -0.77
C THR A 104 14.65 -11.33 0.21
N ASP A 105 14.16 -12.49 0.63
CA ASP A 105 13.08 -12.57 1.63
C ASP A 105 13.54 -12.19 3.05
N SER A 106 14.86 -12.07 3.27
CA SER A 106 15.47 -11.63 4.52
C SER A 106 15.62 -10.11 4.63
N ASP A 107 15.36 -9.35 3.57
CA ASP A 107 15.39 -7.89 3.63
C ASP A 107 14.35 -7.38 4.62
N ILE A 108 14.70 -6.37 5.43
CA ILE A 108 13.80 -5.89 6.49
C ILE A 108 12.61 -5.13 5.91
N ASN A 109 12.72 -4.44 4.78
CA ASN A 109 11.64 -3.69 4.14
C ASN A 109 10.69 -4.61 3.37
N ARG A 110 11.27 -5.66 2.79
CA ARG A 110 10.77 -7.02 2.66
C ARG A 110 9.42 -7.52 3.21
N LYS A 111 8.18 -7.07 2.90
CA LYS A 111 6.96 -7.69 3.53
C LYS A 111 7.05 -9.23 3.43
N PRO A 112 7.03 -9.97 4.56
CA PRO A 112 6.48 -9.59 5.87
C PRO A 112 7.44 -8.88 6.88
N GLY A 113 8.65 -8.52 6.47
CA GLY A 113 9.57 -7.66 7.22
C GLY A 113 9.00 -6.26 7.49
N ILE A 114 9.32 -5.71 8.66
CA ILE A 114 8.67 -4.52 9.22
C ILE A 114 9.33 -3.18 8.81
N GLY A 115 10.36 -3.22 7.97
CA GLY A 115 11.22 -2.08 7.67
C GLY A 115 10.47 -0.90 7.09
N MET A 116 9.52 -1.12 6.18
CA MET A 116 8.65 -0.04 5.66
C MET A 116 7.82 0.61 6.77
N PHE A 117 7.34 -0.15 7.76
CA PHE A 117 6.63 0.43 8.90
C PHE A 117 7.55 1.19 9.85
N LEU A 118 8.79 0.74 10.05
CA LEU A 118 9.79 1.49 10.81
C LEU A 118 10.11 2.83 10.13
N GLN A 119 10.15 2.86 8.79
CA GLN A 119 10.29 4.09 8.03
C GLN A 119 9.08 5.02 8.24
N ILE A 120 7.85 4.49 8.20
CA ILE A 120 6.63 5.24 8.51
C ILE A 120 6.74 5.90 9.90
N LEU A 121 7.07 5.13 10.94
CA LEU A 121 7.15 5.65 12.32
C LEU A 121 8.26 6.68 12.52
N ARG A 122 9.36 6.56 11.78
CA ARG A 122 10.44 7.56 11.81
C ARG A 122 9.98 8.87 11.18
N ASP A 123 9.24 8.80 10.07
CA ASP A 123 8.82 9.97 9.32
C ASP A 123 7.57 10.63 9.94
N TYR A 124 6.74 9.85 10.63
CA TYR A 124 5.48 10.26 11.29
C TYR A 124 5.44 9.73 12.74
N PRO A 125 6.19 10.35 13.67
CA PRO A 125 6.37 9.83 15.03
C PRO A 125 5.11 9.92 15.92
N ASP A 126 4.07 10.59 15.45
CA ASP A 126 2.78 10.79 16.12
C ASP A 126 1.75 9.69 15.81
N ILE A 127 2.14 8.65 15.07
CA ILE A 127 1.30 7.50 14.75
C ILE A 127 1.14 6.58 15.97
N ASP A 128 -0.12 6.28 16.32
CA ASP A 128 -0.47 5.23 17.28
C ASP A 128 -0.66 3.88 16.57
N LYS A 129 0.18 2.89 16.92
CA LYS A 129 0.11 1.53 16.37
C LYS A 129 -1.23 0.86 16.63
N ALA A 130 -1.86 1.12 17.78
CA ALA A 130 -3.15 0.52 18.13
C ALA A 130 -4.28 0.99 17.20
N LYS A 131 -4.08 2.11 16.51
CA LYS A 131 -5.01 2.72 15.55
C LYS A 131 -4.52 2.64 14.11
N CYS A 132 -3.57 1.75 13.83
CA CYS A 132 -3.12 1.44 12.48
C CYS A 132 -3.86 0.24 11.90
N LEU A 133 -4.27 0.37 10.64
CA LEU A 133 -4.89 -0.70 9.85
C LEU A 133 -4.06 -0.95 8.58
N MET A 134 -3.63 -2.20 8.38
CA MET A 134 -3.10 -2.69 7.12
C MET A 134 -4.17 -3.46 6.35
N ILE A 135 -4.37 -3.13 5.07
CA ILE A 135 -5.23 -3.87 4.16
C ILE A 135 -4.37 -4.45 3.02
N GLY A 136 -4.44 -5.76 2.84
CA GLY A 136 -3.69 -6.51 1.82
C GLY A 136 -4.51 -7.65 1.23
N ASP A 137 -4.08 -8.19 0.10
CA ASP A 137 -4.68 -9.37 -0.53
C ASP A 137 -3.85 -10.65 -0.28
N SER A 138 -2.64 -10.52 0.26
CA SER A 138 -1.69 -11.62 0.44
C SER A 138 -1.47 -12.00 1.92
N ASP A 139 -1.01 -13.24 2.15
CA ASP A 139 -0.61 -13.67 3.50
C ASP A 139 0.62 -12.89 4.01
N SER A 140 1.42 -12.34 3.10
CA SER A 140 2.59 -11.53 3.44
C SER A 140 2.18 -10.20 4.08
N ASP A 141 1.05 -9.64 3.70
CA ASP A 141 0.49 -8.41 4.28
C ASP A 141 -0.04 -8.63 5.69
N ILE A 142 -0.76 -9.75 5.89
CA ILE A 142 -1.31 -10.07 7.21
C ILE A 142 -0.20 -10.43 8.19
N LYS A 143 0.84 -11.14 7.71
CA LYS A 143 2.03 -11.40 8.51
C LYS A 143 2.84 -10.13 8.77
N PHE A 144 2.94 -9.21 7.81
CA PHE A 144 3.52 -7.88 8.01
C PHE A 144 2.80 -7.12 9.12
N ALA A 145 1.46 -7.04 9.05
CA ALA A 145 0.64 -6.35 10.05
C ALA A 145 0.85 -6.95 11.45
N LYS A 146 0.82 -8.29 11.55
CA LYS A 146 1.10 -9.02 12.78
C LYS A 146 2.49 -8.70 13.34
N ASN A 147 3.53 -8.70 12.49
CA ASN A 147 4.90 -8.39 12.91
C ASN A 147 5.06 -6.93 13.36
N CYS A 148 4.30 -6.02 12.76
CA CYS A 148 4.28 -4.61 13.14
C CYS A 148 3.51 -4.33 14.45
N GLY A 149 2.67 -5.28 14.89
CA GLY A 149 1.77 -5.11 16.03
C GLY A 149 0.56 -4.24 15.71
N ILE A 150 0.08 -4.26 14.46
CA ILE A 150 -1.07 -3.49 13.98
C ILE A 150 -2.18 -4.43 13.47
N VAL A 151 -3.38 -3.91 13.25
CA VAL A 151 -4.48 -4.71 12.71
C VAL A 151 -4.24 -4.96 11.22
N GLY A 152 -4.40 -6.22 10.79
CA GLY A 152 -4.31 -6.64 9.40
C GLY A 152 -5.62 -7.23 8.92
N ILE A 153 -6.14 -6.75 7.79
CA ILE A 153 -7.36 -7.25 7.15
C ILE A 153 -7.03 -7.75 5.75
N LYS A 154 -7.45 -8.98 5.45
CA LYS A 154 -7.29 -9.59 4.13
C LYS A 154 -8.53 -9.33 3.26
N VAL A 155 -8.33 -8.65 2.14
CA VAL A 155 -9.38 -8.49 1.11
C VAL A 155 -9.33 -9.63 0.09
N ILE A 156 -10.46 -9.89 -0.55
CA ILE A 156 -10.61 -10.85 -1.65
C ILE A 156 -11.38 -10.21 -2.80
#